data_AF-A0A9E7HNC6-F1
#
_entry.id   AF-A0A9E7HNC6-F1
#
_cell.length_a   1.000
_cell.length_b   1.000
_cell.length_c   1.000
_cell.angle_alpha   90.00
_cell.angle_beta   90.00
_cell.angle_gamma   90.00
#
_symmetry.space_group_name_H-M   'P 1'
#
loop_
_entity.id
_entity.type
_entity.pdbx_description
1 polymer ?
#
loop_
_entity_poly.entity_id
_entity_poly.type
_entity_poly.pdbx_seq_one_letter_code
_entity_poly.pdbx_strand_id
1 'polypeptide(L)'
;MVFQIAAMQPIDIDPESAKPPPKRRNVRVSKDPQSVAARLRRERISERIRVLQRMVPGGTKMDTASMLDEAVRYVKFLKTQVQSLERAAAAGAVPPHGNCCSCFRGMYQLQ
;
A
#
# COMPACT_ATOMS: atom_id res chain seq x y z
N MET A 1 -16.62 7.50 7.24
CA MET A 1 -15.74 6.63 6.41
C MET A 1 -15.29 5.49 7.29
N VAL A 2 -15.98 4.35 7.18
CA VAL A 2 -15.72 3.15 7.99
C VAL A 2 -14.58 2.39 7.34
N PHE A 3 -13.38 2.47 7.92
CA PHE A 3 -12.26 1.60 7.56
C PHE A 3 -12.54 0.21 8.15
N GLN A 4 -13.37 -0.58 7.48
CA GLN A 4 -13.72 -1.93 7.95
C GLN A 4 -12.54 -2.87 7.72
N ILE A 5 -12.15 -3.60 8.76
CA ILE A 5 -10.92 -4.43 8.87
C ILE A 5 -10.88 -5.59 7.86
N ALA A 6 -12.01 -5.89 7.20
CA ALA A 6 -12.22 -7.06 6.36
C ALA A 6 -11.50 -7.05 4.98
N ALA A 7 -10.57 -6.14 4.72
CA ALA A 7 -9.91 -6.00 3.41
C ALA A 7 -8.38 -6.15 3.43
N MET A 8 -7.78 -6.82 4.43
CA MET A 8 -6.39 -7.29 4.32
C MET A 8 -6.34 -8.51 3.40
N GLN A 9 -6.61 -8.30 2.10
CA GLN A 9 -6.04 -9.19 1.10
C GLN A 9 -4.51 -8.99 1.15
N PRO A 10 -3.71 -10.06 1.10
CA PRO A 10 -2.26 -9.92 0.95
C PRO A 10 -2.02 -9.10 -0.33
N ILE A 11 -1.57 -7.87 -0.17
CA ILE A 11 -1.10 -7.07 -1.28
C ILE A 11 0.32 -7.56 -1.52
N ASP A 12 0.49 -8.48 -2.46
CA ASP A 12 1.79 -8.79 -3.01
C ASP A 12 2.31 -7.51 -3.67
N ILE A 13 3.22 -6.83 -2.98
CA ILE A 13 3.97 -5.70 -3.52
C ILE A 13 5.02 -6.29 -4.44
N ASP A 14 4.58 -6.98 -5.50
CA ASP A 14 5.49 -7.40 -6.55
C ASP A 14 5.96 -6.13 -7.26
N PRO A 15 7.28 -5.82 -7.22
CA PRO A 15 7.83 -4.65 -7.91
C PRO A 15 7.62 -4.74 -9.44
N GLU A 16 7.27 -5.92 -9.95
CA GLU A 16 7.07 -6.25 -11.36
C GLU A 16 5.79 -5.65 -11.98
N SER A 17 4.79 -5.30 -11.17
CA SER A 17 3.48 -4.87 -11.68
C SER A 17 3.43 -3.37 -12.08
N ALA A 18 4.52 -2.64 -11.86
CA ALA A 18 4.72 -1.28 -12.34
C ALA A 18 5.06 -1.25 -13.85
N LYS A 19 4.30 -1.94 -14.70
CA LYS A 19 4.52 -1.89 -16.14
C LYS A 19 4.43 -0.43 -16.61
N PRO A 20 5.50 0.13 -17.21
CA PRO A 20 5.48 1.51 -17.68
C PRO A 20 4.32 1.69 -18.67
N PRO A 21 3.62 2.84 -18.66
CA PRO A 21 2.53 3.07 -19.60
C PRO A 21 3.04 2.89 -21.04
N PRO A 22 2.23 2.33 -21.96
CA PRO A 22 2.65 2.08 -23.34
C PRO A 22 3.16 3.38 -23.97
N LYS A 23 4.42 3.34 -24.42
CA LYS A 23 5.11 4.48 -25.03
C LYS A 23 4.36 4.83 -26.31
N ARG A 24 3.60 5.93 -26.33
CA ARG A 24 2.95 6.43 -27.54
C ARG A 24 4.04 6.70 -28.59
N ARG A 25 4.10 5.85 -29.62
CA ARG A 25 5.19 5.77 -30.61
C ARG A 25 5.32 7.00 -31.51
N ASN A 26 4.33 7.91 -31.48
CA ASN A 26 4.20 9.01 -32.44
C ASN A 26 4.59 10.40 -31.90
N VAL A 27 5.21 10.49 -30.72
CA VAL A 27 5.73 11.76 -30.20
C VAL A 27 7.23 11.81 -30.40
N ARG A 28 7.75 12.82 -31.12
CA ARG A 28 9.20 13.08 -31.21
C ARG A 28 9.71 13.34 -29.79
N VAL A 29 10.45 12.39 -29.22
CA VAL A 29 11.01 12.50 -27.88
C VAL A 29 12.30 13.31 -27.97
N SER A 30 12.35 14.45 -27.29
CA SER A 30 13.59 15.22 -27.14
C SER A 30 14.67 14.36 -26.48
N LYS A 31 15.88 14.36 -27.05
CA LYS A 31 17.07 13.69 -26.50
C LYS A 31 17.89 14.58 -25.56
N ASP A 32 17.42 15.80 -25.34
CA ASP A 32 18.06 16.76 -24.45
C ASP A 32 18.15 16.18 -23.01
N PRO A 33 19.30 16.27 -22.34
CA PRO A 33 19.51 15.66 -21.03
C PRO A 33 18.51 16.17 -19.96
N GLN A 34 18.12 17.43 -20.02
CA GLN A 34 17.13 18.00 -19.10
C GLN A 34 15.74 17.39 -19.35
N SER A 35 15.37 17.20 -20.62
CA SER A 35 14.09 16.57 -20.99
C SER A 35 14.03 15.09 -20.57
N VAL A 36 15.14 14.36 -20.70
CA VAL A 36 15.25 12.96 -20.27
C VAL A 36 15.17 12.85 -18.74
N ALA A 37 15.91 13.70 -18.01
CA ALA A 37 15.86 13.72 -16.55
C ALA A 37 14.46 14.03 -16.02
N ALA A 38 13.75 15.00 -16.62
CA ALA A 38 12.38 15.33 -16.25
C ALA A 38 11.41 14.17 -16.50
N ARG A 39 11.58 13.45 -17.61
CA ARG A 39 10.79 12.25 -17.93
C ARG A 39 10.98 11.15 -16.89
N LEU A 40 12.23 10.81 -16.57
CA LEU A 40 12.53 9.79 -15.55
C LEU A 40 11.97 10.16 -14.17
N ARG A 41 12.00 11.45 -13.81
CA ARG A 41 11.36 11.95 -12.57
C ARG A 41 9.85 11.70 -12.59
N ARG A 42 9.16 12.00 -13.69
CA ARG A 42 7.70 11.77 -13.82
C ARG A 42 7.35 10.28 -13.77
N GLU A 43 8.12 9.44 -14.46
CA GLU A 43 7.92 7.98 -14.46
C GLU A 43 8.03 7.41 -13.03
N ARG A 44 9.06 7.78 -12.27
CA ARG A 44 9.23 7.40 -10.86
C ARG A 44 8.07 7.86 -9.96
N ILE A 45 7.55 9.08 -10.18
CA ILE A 45 6.41 9.60 -9.41
C ILE A 45 5.15 8.78 -9.74
N SER A 46 4.84 8.57 -11.02
CA SER A 46 3.65 7.82 -11.45
C SER A 46 3.67 6.38 -10.95
N GLU A 47 4.83 5.73 -10.91
CA GLU A 47 4.99 4.40 -10.33
C GLU A 47 4.60 4.38 -8.84
N ARG A 48 5.15 5.30 -8.04
CA ARG A 48 4.83 5.40 -6.62
C ARG A 48 3.35 5.69 -6.37
N ILE A 49 2.73 6.53 -7.20
CA ILE A 49 1.30 6.82 -7.13
C ILE A 49 0.46 5.57 -7.39
N ARG A 50 0.83 4.73 -8.37
CA ARG A 50 0.11 3.47 -8.65
C ARG A 50 0.20 2.46 -7.51
N VAL A 51 1.36 2.38 -6.85
CA VAL A 51 1.54 1.55 -5.65
C VAL A 51 0.62 2.06 -4.53
N LEU A 52 0.61 3.37 -4.31
CA LEU A 52 -0.24 3.99 -3.29
C LEU A 52 -1.74 3.73 -3.54
N GLN A 53 -2.19 3.78 -4.80
CA GLN A 53 -3.58 3.49 -5.19
C GLN A 53 -4.06 2.09 -4.78
N ARG A 54 -3.15 1.11 -4.70
CA ARG A 54 -3.47 -0.27 -4.30
C ARG A 54 -3.49 -0.44 -2.79
N MET A 55 -2.71 0.36 -2.07
CA MET A 55 -2.60 0.31 -0.61
C MET A 55 -3.73 1.08 0.09
N VAL A 56 -4.24 2.14 -0.54
CA VAL A 56 -5.30 2.99 0.04
C VAL A 56 -6.67 2.40 -0.29
N PRO A 57 -7.55 2.18 0.70
CA PRO A 57 -8.94 1.76 0.46
C PRO A 57 -9.66 2.74 -0.48
N GLY A 58 -10.12 2.26 -1.64
CA GLY A 58 -10.79 3.10 -2.64
C GLY A 58 -9.86 3.98 -3.50
N GLY A 59 -8.54 3.89 -3.33
CA GLY A 59 -7.55 4.76 -3.99
C GLY A 59 -7.60 4.75 -5.53
N THR A 60 -8.06 3.67 -6.15
CA THR A 60 -8.22 3.57 -7.63
C THR A 60 -9.30 4.47 -8.21
N LYS A 61 -10.26 4.91 -7.39
CA LYS A 61 -11.39 5.77 -7.80
C LYS A 61 -11.23 7.22 -7.32
N MET A 62 -10.13 7.54 -6.64
CA MET A 62 -9.89 8.85 -6.03
C MET A 62 -8.92 9.69 -6.86
N ASP A 63 -9.07 11.01 -6.81
CA ASP A 63 -8.05 11.93 -7.31
C ASP A 63 -6.80 11.89 -6.42
N THR A 64 -5.66 12.34 -6.96
CA THR A 64 -4.38 12.26 -6.26
C THR A 64 -4.36 13.02 -4.93
N ALA A 65 -5.03 14.17 -4.83
CA ALA A 65 -5.04 14.96 -3.60
C ALA A 65 -5.86 14.25 -2.52
N SER A 66 -7.10 13.86 -2.85
CA SER A 66 -7.97 13.13 -1.94
C SER A 66 -7.36 11.79 -1.52
N MET A 67 -6.68 11.08 -2.43
CA MET A 67 -5.99 9.83 -2.11
C MET A 67 -4.86 10.04 -1.09
N LEU A 68 -4.10 11.13 -1.21
CA LEU A 68 -3.04 11.45 -0.25
C LEU A 68 -3.63 11.78 1.13
N ASP A 69 -4.73 12.54 1.19
CA ASP A 69 -5.43 12.83 2.44
C ASP A 69 -6.02 11.58 3.10
N GLU A 70 -6.57 10.66 2.30
CA GLU A 70 -7.06 9.37 2.76
C GLU A 70 -5.94 8.47 3.26
N ALA A 71 -4.78 8.47 2.59
CA ALA A 71 -3.61 7.70 3.01
C ALA A 71 -3.15 8.13 4.42
N VAL A 72 -3.12 9.44 4.69
CA VAL A 72 -2.78 9.96 6.02
C VAL A 72 -3.79 9.49 7.07
N ARG A 73 -5.09 9.52 6.75
CA ARG A 73 -6.14 9.03 7.66
C ARG A 73 -6.05 7.53 7.88
N TYR A 74 -5.76 6.75 6.83
CA TYR A 74 -5.61 5.30 6.92
C TYR A 74 -4.41 4.90 7.78
N VAL A 75 -3.25 5.57 7.65
CA VAL A 75 -2.08 5.32 8.50
C VAL A 75 -2.38 5.66 9.97
N LYS A 76 -3.10 6.76 10.25
CA LYS A 76 -3.53 7.09 11.62
C LYS A 76 -4.46 6.01 12.18
N PHE A 77 -5.40 5.53 11.39
CA PHE A 77 -6.31 4.46 11.76
C PHE A 77 -5.58 3.14 12.07
N LEU A 78 -4.62 2.75 11.21
CA LEU A 78 -3.79 1.56 11.43
C LEU A 78 -2.98 1.64 12.73
N LYS A 79 -2.40 2.81 13.04
CA LYS A 79 -1.67 3.02 14.31
C LYS A 79 -2.58 2.81 15.53
N THR A 80 -3.80 3.33 15.50
CA THR A 80 -4.78 3.14 16.58
C THR A 80 -5.17 1.67 16.73
N GLN A 81 -5.36 0.95 15.62
CA GLN A 81 -5.66 -0.48 15.66
C GLN A 81 -4.51 -1.28 16.29
N VAL A 82 -3.26 -1.05 15.86
CA VAL A 82 -2.09 -1.73 16.44
C VAL A 82 -2.00 -1.46 17.94
N GLN A 83 -2.14 -0.20 18.37
CA GLN A 83 -2.14 0.14 19.80
C GLN A 83 -3.28 -0.56 20.57
N SER A 84 -4.46 -0.70 19.97
CA SER A 84 -5.57 -1.42 20.60
C SER A 84 -5.29 -2.93 20.72
N LEU A 85 -4.66 -3.52 19.69
CA LEU A 85 -4.27 -4.93 19.69
C LEU A 85 -3.14 -5.20 20.67
N GLU A 86 -2.15 -4.31 20.77
CA GLU A 86 -1.07 -4.40 21.77
C GLU A 86 -1.62 -4.34 23.19
N ARG A 87 -2.57 -3.43 23.46
CA ARG A 87 -3.25 -3.34 24.76
C ARG A 87 -4.11 -4.57 25.05
N ALA A 88 -4.81 -5.11 24.05
CA ALA A 88 -5.60 -6.34 24.20
C ALA A 88 -4.70 -7.56 24.44
N ALA A 89 -3.57 -7.66 23.74
CA ALA A 89 -2.55 -8.68 23.96
C ALA A 89 -1.93 -8.59 25.36
N ALA A 90 -1.68 -7.36 25.86
CA ALA A 90 -1.21 -7.13 27.23
C ALA A 90 -2.29 -7.44 28.29
N ALA A 91 -3.57 -7.31 27.94
CA ALA A 91 -4.69 -7.57 28.84
C ALA A 91 -5.19 -9.04 28.84
N GLY A 92 -4.56 -9.94 28.06
CA GLY A 92 -4.86 -11.37 28.06
C GLY A 92 -6.26 -11.76 27.53
N ALA A 93 -7.04 -10.83 27.00
CA ALA A 93 -8.39 -11.08 26.50
C ALA A 93 -8.37 -11.12 24.97
N VAL A 94 -8.31 -12.33 24.41
CA VAL A 94 -8.56 -12.61 22.99
C VAL A 94 -10.07 -12.82 22.80
N PRO A 95 -10.79 -11.99 22.00
CA PRO A 95 -12.13 -12.30 21.53
C PRO A 95 -12.16 -12.63 20.02
N PRO A 96 -13.27 -13.19 19.54
CA PRO A 96 -13.25 -14.19 18.47
C PRO A 96 -13.66 -13.59 17.13
N HIS A 97 -12.72 -13.10 16.34
CA HIS A 97 -12.88 -13.10 14.89
C HIS A 97 -11.53 -13.37 14.22
N GLY A 98 -11.31 -14.67 13.93
CA GLY A 98 -10.53 -15.13 12.79
C GLY A 98 -9.05 -14.75 12.76
N ASN A 99 -8.27 -15.26 13.70
CA ASN A 99 -7.10 -16.12 13.44
C ASN A 99 -6.24 -16.21 14.70
N CYS A 100 -6.16 -17.43 15.22
CA CYS A 100 -5.27 -17.84 16.28
C CYS A 100 -3.81 -17.67 15.81
N CYS A 101 -3.17 -16.55 16.19
CA CYS A 101 -1.76 -16.29 15.85
C CYS A 101 -0.78 -17.11 16.71
N SER A 102 -1.28 -17.90 17.67
CA SER A 102 -0.43 -18.76 18.52
C SER A 102 -0.05 -20.10 17.88
N CYS A 103 -0.57 -20.49 16.71
CA CYS A 103 -0.05 -21.66 15.98
C CYS A 103 1.20 -21.36 15.13
N PHE A 104 1.56 -20.11 14.86
CA PHE A 104 2.68 -19.81 13.95
C PHE A 104 4.06 -19.83 14.62
N ARG A 105 4.12 -19.74 15.96
CA ARG A 105 5.37 -19.81 16.73
C ARG A 105 5.82 -21.25 17.04
N GLY A 106 5.29 -22.24 16.33
CA GLY A 106 5.62 -23.66 16.49
C GLY A 106 6.13 -24.35 15.22
N MET A 107 6.16 -23.69 14.05
CA MET A 107 6.55 -24.34 12.79
C MET A 107 7.90 -23.90 12.20
N TYR A 108 8.57 -22.88 12.77
CA TYR A 108 9.90 -22.42 12.32
C TYR A 108 11.00 -22.70 13.38
N GLN A 109 10.93 -23.84 14.07
CA GLN A 109 12.00 -24.28 14.98
C GLN A 109 12.18 -25.81 14.99
N LEU A 110 12.06 -26.45 13.82
CA LEU A 110 12.71 -27.74 13.56
C LEU A 110 13.42 -27.66 12.20
N GLN A 111 14.68 -27.22 12.25
CA GLN A 111 15.79 -27.76 11.48
C GLN A 111 16.92 -27.97 12.49
#